data_AF-A0A6G2UW17-F1
#
_entry.id   AF-A0A6G2UW17-F1
#
_cell.length_a   1.000
_cell.length_b   1.000
_cell.length_c   1.000
_cell.angle_alpha   90.00
_cell.angle_beta   90.00
_cell.angle_gamma   90.00
#
_symmetry.space_group_name_H-M   'P 1'
#
loop_
_entity.id
_entity.type
_entity.pdbx_description
1 polymer ?
#
loop_
_entity_poly.entity_id
_entity_poly.type
_entity_poly.pdbx_seq_one_letter_code
_entity_poly.pdbx_strand_id
1 'polypeptide(L)'
;VQGADPVLVPWVVSGRSAEALRAQAANLAAFEGGSLLDIGYSLASTRTVFEHRAVVIGADRAELVAGLESVRGGRPVAGAAGTALLFTGQGCQRVGMGRELYEAFPVFAEAFDAACGYLDGYLGRSLKDVVFEGDPV
;
A
#
# COMPACT_ATOMS: atom_id res chain seq x y z
N VAL A 1 25.31 -8.69 -6.19
CA VAL A 1 23.86 -8.93 -6.08
C VAL A 1 23.29 -7.90 -5.13
N GLN A 2 22.78 -6.79 -5.65
CA GLN A 2 22.00 -5.84 -4.86
C GLN A 2 20.74 -6.57 -4.40
N GLY A 3 20.45 -6.48 -3.10
CA GLY A 3 19.36 -7.22 -2.45
C GLY A 3 18.03 -6.88 -3.11
N ALA A 4 17.18 -7.89 -3.28
CA ALA A 4 15.78 -7.65 -3.61
C ALA A 4 15.22 -6.63 -2.62
N ASP A 5 14.52 -5.60 -3.12
CA ASP A 5 13.82 -4.68 -2.25
C ASP A 5 12.94 -5.47 -1.29
N PRO A 6 12.93 -5.12 0.01
CA PRO A 6 12.14 -5.85 0.98
C PRO A 6 10.67 -5.81 0.58
N VAL A 7 10.10 -7.00 0.33
CA VAL A 7 8.69 -7.13 0.01
C VAL A 7 7.87 -6.80 1.26
N LEU A 8 7.23 -5.64 1.26
CA LEU A 8 6.32 -5.23 2.32
C LEU A 8 5.11 -6.17 2.36
N VAL A 9 4.81 -6.72 3.54
CA VAL A 9 3.67 -7.61 3.75
C VAL A 9 2.63 -6.91 4.63
N PRO A 10 1.35 -6.84 4.20
CA PRO A 10 0.28 -6.34 5.04
C PRO A 10 -0.24 -7.42 5.99
N TRP A 11 -0.29 -7.11 7.29
CA TRP A 11 -0.99 -7.89 8.30
C TRP A 11 -2.29 -7.20 8.68
N VAL A 12 -3.41 -7.82 8.30
CA VAL A 12 -4.76 -7.32 8.57
C VAL A 12 -5.28 -7.93 9.86
N VAL A 13 -5.68 -7.10 10.82
CA VAL A 13 -6.28 -7.53 12.09
C VAL A 13 -7.62 -6.86 12.28
N SER A 14 -8.61 -7.61 12.78
CA SER A 14 -9.93 -7.07 13.05
C SER A 14 -10.58 -7.65 14.31
N GLY A 15 -11.54 -6.92 14.88
CA GLY A 15 -12.34 -7.36 16.03
C GLY A 15 -13.73 -6.72 16.07
N ARG A 16 -14.65 -7.33 16.82
CA ARG A 16 -16.02 -6.81 17.05
C ARG A 16 -16.08 -5.61 18.01
N SER A 17 -14.94 -5.24 18.59
CA SER A 17 -14.79 -4.08 19.45
C SER A 17 -13.35 -3.58 19.36
N ALA A 18 -13.10 -2.34 19.78
CA ALA A 18 -11.75 -1.81 19.88
C ALA A 18 -10.86 -2.65 20.82
N GLU A 19 -11.42 -3.18 21.91
CA GLU A 19 -10.71 -4.08 22.82
C GLU A 19 -10.37 -5.41 22.15
N ALA A 20 -11.33 -6.01 21.43
CA ALA A 20 -11.10 -7.26 20.69
C ALA A 20 -10.02 -7.08 19.61
N LEU A 21 -10.00 -5.94 18.91
CA LEU A 21 -8.93 -5.62 17.95
C LEU A 21 -7.56 -5.58 18.64
N ARG A 22 -7.44 -4.89 19.79
CA ARG A 22 -6.18 -4.82 20.54
C ARG A 22 -5.74 -6.18 21.05
N ALA A 23 -6.67 -7.01 21.51
CA ALA A 23 -6.38 -8.38 21.94
C ALA A 23 -5.88 -9.25 20.78
N GLN A 24 -6.50 -9.13 19.59
CA GLN A 24 -6.02 -9.81 18.38
C GLN A 24 -4.62 -9.34 17.97
N ALA A 25 -4.35 -8.04 18.04
CA ALA A 25 -3.02 -7.50 17.76
C ALA A 25 -1.96 -8.04 18.73
N ALA A 26 -2.27 -8.12 20.03
CA ALA A 26 -1.37 -8.68 21.03
C ALA A 26 -1.10 -10.19 20.81
N ASN A 27 -2.15 -10.96 20.52
CA ASN A 27 -2.01 -12.40 20.22
C ASN A 27 -1.16 -12.62 18.97
N LEU A 28 -1.33 -11.79 17.93
CA LEU A 28 -0.55 -11.89 16.71
C LEU A 28 0.92 -11.48 16.93
N ALA A 29 1.19 -10.47 17.76
CA ALA A 29 2.55 -10.06 18.11
C ALA A 29 3.30 -11.17 18.87
N ALA A 30 2.61 -11.87 19.77
CA ALA A 30 3.15 -12.99 20.54
C ALA A 30 3.21 -14.32 19.76
N PHE A 31 2.53 -14.43 18.61
CA PHE A 31 2.55 -15.65 17.82
C PHE A 31 3.94 -15.88 17.24
N GLU A 32 4.49 -17.08 17.43
CA GLU A 32 5.77 -17.51 16.88
C GLU A 32 5.55 -18.63 15.86
N GLY A 33 6.16 -18.50 14.68
CA GLY A 33 6.09 -19.48 13.60
C GLY A 33 5.49 -18.94 12.30
N GLY A 34 5.71 -19.67 11.21
CA GLY A 34 5.26 -19.30 9.86
C GLY A 34 6.12 -18.22 9.19
N SER A 35 6.07 -18.16 7.85
CA SER A 35 6.64 -17.04 7.13
C SER A 35 5.75 -15.80 7.28
N LEU A 36 6.34 -14.60 7.19
CA LEU A 36 5.59 -13.34 7.30
C LEU A 36 4.49 -13.26 6.23
N LEU A 37 4.80 -13.75 5.03
CA LEU A 37 3.89 -13.81 3.89
C LEU A 37 2.72 -14.77 4.15
N ASP A 38 2.98 -15.97 4.67
CA ASP A 38 1.91 -16.95 4.95
C ASP A 38 0.96 -16.44 6.03
N ILE A 39 1.50 -15.75 7.06
CA ILE A 39 0.69 -15.11 8.09
C ILE A 39 -0.18 -14.01 7.45
N GLY A 40 0.42 -13.10 6.67
CA GLY A 40 -0.30 -12.02 6.01
C GLY A 40 -1.40 -12.54 5.08
N TYR A 41 -1.08 -13.54 4.26
CA TYR A 41 -2.03 -14.22 3.39
C TYR A 41 -3.17 -14.85 4.18
N SER A 42 -2.86 -15.58 5.25
CA SER A 42 -3.88 -16.24 6.08
C SER A 42 -4.82 -15.22 6.74
N LEU A 43 -4.28 -14.11 7.25
CA LEU A 43 -5.05 -13.02 7.84
C LEU A 43 -6.01 -12.40 6.82
N ALA A 44 -5.55 -12.16 5.59
CA ALA A 44 -6.34 -11.51 4.56
C ALA A 44 -7.40 -12.43 3.92
N SER A 45 -7.10 -13.72 3.75
CA SER A 45 -7.94 -14.63 2.96
C SER A 45 -8.83 -15.56 3.78
N THR A 46 -8.49 -15.85 5.04
CA THR A 46 -9.20 -16.87 5.83
C THR A 46 -9.97 -16.33 7.03
N ARG A 47 -9.61 -15.14 7.53
CA ARG A 47 -10.23 -14.57 8.74
C ARG A 47 -11.43 -13.70 8.36
N THR A 48 -12.50 -13.82 9.14
CA THR A 48 -13.64 -12.89 9.05
C THR A 48 -13.16 -11.47 9.40
N VAL A 49 -13.54 -10.51 8.57
CA VAL A 49 -13.18 -9.10 8.77
C VAL A 49 -14.30 -8.36 9.50
N PHE A 50 -14.07 -8.01 10.76
CA PHE A 50 -14.98 -7.25 11.61
C PHE A 50 -14.81 -5.73 11.45
N GLU A 51 -15.67 -4.95 12.10
CA GLU A 51 -15.82 -3.50 11.98
C GLU A 51 -14.65 -2.68 12.54
N HIS A 52 -13.96 -3.16 13.59
CA HIS A 52 -12.73 -2.53 14.05
C HIS A 52 -11.55 -3.17 13.36
N ARG A 53 -10.82 -2.42 12.53
CA ARG A 53 -9.76 -2.93 11.67
C ARG A 53 -8.47 -2.15 11.85
N ALA A 54 -7.35 -2.84 11.73
CA ALA A 54 -6.03 -2.25 11.55
C ALA A 54 -5.26 -3.03 10.49
N VAL A 55 -4.41 -2.31 9.75
CA VAL A 55 -3.46 -2.91 8.82
C VAL A 55 -2.08 -2.43 9.22
N VAL A 56 -1.16 -3.37 9.45
CA VAL A 56 0.25 -3.09 9.68
C VAL A 56 1.01 -3.53 8.44
N ILE A 57 1.95 -2.71 7.98
CA ILE A 57 2.77 -2.99 6.80
C ILE A 57 4.22 -3.01 7.27
N GLY A 58 4.97 -4.06 6.91
CA GLY A 58 6.37 -4.19 7.27
C GLY A 58 7.11 -5.18 6.38
N ALA A 59 8.42 -4.98 6.28
CA ALA A 59 9.37 -5.81 5.55
C ALA A 59 9.86 -7.01 6.38
N ASP A 60 9.84 -6.86 7.71
CA ASP A 60 10.34 -7.84 8.64
C ASP A 60 9.46 -7.98 9.90
N ARG A 61 9.77 -8.97 10.72
CA ARG A 61 9.03 -9.26 11.95
C ARG A 61 9.07 -8.10 12.95
N ALA A 62 10.20 -7.40 13.06
CA ALA A 62 10.36 -6.33 14.05
C ALA A 62 9.46 -5.14 13.72
N GLU A 63 9.41 -4.74 12.45
CA GLU A 63 8.50 -3.70 11.95
C GLU A 63 7.03 -4.07 12.16
N LEU A 64 6.65 -5.31 11.83
CA LEU A 64 5.28 -5.79 11.99
C LEU A 64 4.85 -5.83 13.46
N VAL A 65 5.71 -6.31 14.36
CA VAL A 65 5.43 -6.32 15.81
C VAL A 65 5.32 -4.90 16.36
N ALA A 66 6.24 -3.99 15.99
CA ALA A 66 6.16 -2.59 16.40
C ALA A 66 4.85 -1.92 15.93
N GLY A 67 4.42 -2.20 14.69
CA GLY A 67 3.15 -1.72 14.19
C GLY A 67 1.95 -2.29 14.95
N LEU A 68 1.94 -3.58 15.31
CA LEU A 68 0.88 -4.17 16.14
C LEU A 68 0.82 -3.56 17.54
N GLU A 69 1.97 -3.26 18.14
CA GLU A 69 2.04 -2.54 19.42
C GLU A 69 1.44 -1.13 19.31
N SER A 70 1.64 -0.44 18.18
CA SER A 70 1.01 0.86 17.94
C SER A 70 -0.53 0.79 17.85
N VAL A 71 -1.09 -0.30 17.32
CA VAL A 71 -2.54 -0.54 17.28
C VAL A 71 -3.14 -0.59 18.69
N ARG A 72 -2.35 -1.05 19.68
CA ARG A 72 -2.79 -1.06 21.09
C ARG A 72 -3.02 0.35 21.62
N GLY A 73 -2.19 1.32 21.21
CA GLY A 73 -2.30 2.73 21.60
C GLY A 73 -3.21 3.59 20.69
N GLY A 74 -3.57 3.08 19.51
CA GLY A 74 -4.29 3.83 18.49
C GLY A 74 -5.71 4.26 18.88
N ARG A 75 -6.12 5.43 18.36
CA ARG A 75 -7.52 5.86 18.36
C ARG A 75 -8.20 5.38 17.07
N PRO A 76 -9.39 4.77 17.16
CA PRO A 76 -10.11 4.32 15.97
C PRO A 76 -10.54 5.53 15.13
N VAL A 77 -10.36 5.43 13.81
CA VAL A 77 -10.97 6.33 12.84
C VAL A 77 -12.17 5.62 12.23
N ALA A 78 -13.36 6.18 12.41
CA ALA A 78 -14.56 5.70 11.73
C ALA A 78 -14.63 6.36 10.34
N GLY A 79 -14.58 5.55 9.29
CA GLY A 79 -14.82 6.01 7.92
C GLY A 79 -16.30 5.90 7.57
N ALA A 80 -16.85 6.90 6.87
CA ALA A 80 -18.17 6.80 6.27
C ALA A 80 -18.15 5.78 5.11
N ALA A 81 -19.26 5.08 4.91
CA ALA A 81 -19.42 4.17 3.77
C ALA A 81 -19.56 4.97 2.47
N GLY A 82 -18.75 4.65 1.47
CA GLY A 82 -18.75 5.28 0.15
C GLY A 82 -17.33 5.46 -0.36
N THR A 83 -17.05 5.02 -1.59
CA THR A 83 -15.76 5.20 -2.25
C THR A 83 -15.91 6.24 -3.35
N ALA A 84 -15.05 7.25 -3.33
CA ALA A 84 -14.94 8.24 -4.40
C ALA A 84 -13.47 8.37 -4.81
N LEU A 85 -13.23 8.57 -6.11
CA LEU A 85 -11.91 8.90 -6.64
C LEU A 85 -11.87 10.41 -6.89
N LEU A 86 -10.97 11.12 -6.22
CA LEU A 86 -10.72 12.54 -6.42
C LEU A 86 -9.47 12.71 -7.29
N PHE A 87 -9.65 13.30 -8.47
CA PHE A 87 -8.54 13.66 -9.35
C PHE A 87 -8.12 15.10 -9.06
N THR A 88 -6.93 15.29 -8.50
CA THR A 88 -6.40 16.63 -8.22
C THR A 88 -6.09 17.37 -9.51
N GLY A 89 -6.21 18.70 -9.49
CA GLY A 89 -5.73 19.55 -10.57
C GLY A 89 -4.21 19.70 -10.57
N GLN A 90 -3.72 20.84 -11.05
CA GLN A 90 -2.29 21.16 -11.05
C GLN A 90 -1.78 21.42 -9.61
N GLY A 91 -0.54 20.99 -9.32
CA GLY A 91 0.17 21.34 -8.08
C GLY A 91 0.88 20.15 -7.42
N CYS A 92 0.46 18.93 -7.76
CA CYS A 92 1.01 17.70 -7.18
C CYS A 92 2.08 17.03 -8.06
N GLN A 93 2.37 17.57 -9.25
CA GLN A 93 3.31 16.96 -10.17
C GLN A 93 4.77 17.13 -9.71
N ARG A 94 5.58 16.10 -9.89
CA ARG A 94 7.04 16.13 -9.69
C ARG A 94 7.73 15.33 -10.79
N VAL A 95 8.97 15.71 -11.12
CA VAL A 95 9.80 14.91 -12.05
C VAL A 95 10.02 13.52 -11.45
N GLY A 96 9.92 12.49 -12.30
CA GLY A 96 10.05 11.10 -11.91
C GLY A 96 8.85 10.54 -11.14
N MET A 97 7.71 11.23 -11.09
CA MET A 97 6.50 10.67 -10.47
C MET A 97 6.07 9.38 -11.18
N GLY A 98 5.64 8.39 -10.39
CA GLY A 98 5.15 7.11 -10.91
C GLY A 98 6.21 6.17 -11.49
N ARG A 99 7.50 6.57 -11.60
CA ARG A 99 8.55 5.72 -12.17
C ARG A 99 8.75 4.41 -11.40
N GLU A 100 8.87 4.48 -10.08
CA GLU A 100 8.99 3.28 -9.22
C GLU A 100 7.75 2.37 -9.34
N LEU A 101 6.55 2.95 -9.47
CA LEU A 101 5.32 2.18 -9.68
C LEU A 101 5.29 1.52 -11.06
N TYR A 102 5.78 2.22 -12.09
CA TYR A 102 5.92 1.71 -13.44
C TYR A 102 6.86 0.51 -13.50
N GLU A 103 7.98 0.58 -12.78
CA GLU A 103 8.97 -0.51 -12.72
C GLU A 103 8.47 -1.71 -11.90
N ALA A 104 7.73 -1.46 -10.81
CA ALA A 104 7.30 -2.51 -9.89
C ALA A 104 5.96 -3.19 -10.27
N PHE A 105 5.03 -2.48 -10.90
CA PHE A 105 3.65 -2.95 -11.07
C PHE A 105 3.19 -2.94 -12.53
N PRO A 106 3.08 -4.12 -13.20
CA PRO A 106 2.68 -4.20 -14.61
C PRO A 106 1.35 -3.51 -14.93
N VAL A 107 0.35 -3.61 -14.03
CA VAL A 107 -0.95 -2.95 -14.22
C VAL A 107 -0.82 -1.43 -14.28
N PHE A 108 0.08 -0.85 -13.48
CA PHE A 108 0.35 0.60 -13.55
C PHE A 108 1.07 0.94 -14.85
N ALA A 109 2.08 0.15 -15.23
CA ALA A 109 2.83 0.36 -16.46
C ALA A 109 1.93 0.34 -17.71
N GLU A 110 1.07 -0.67 -17.81
CA GLU A 110 0.12 -0.82 -18.91
C GLU A 110 -0.85 0.37 -18.99
N ALA A 111 -1.44 0.78 -17.86
CA ALA A 111 -2.35 1.92 -17.84
C ALA A 111 -1.65 3.25 -18.16
N PHE A 112 -0.41 3.43 -17.68
CA PHE A 112 0.38 4.62 -17.93
C PHE A 112 0.83 4.73 -19.39
N ASP A 113 1.31 3.63 -19.98
CA ASP A 113 1.72 3.58 -21.39
C ASP A 113 0.53 3.81 -22.33
N ALA A 114 -0.65 3.25 -22.00
CA ALA A 114 -1.87 3.52 -22.75
C ALA A 114 -2.24 5.01 -22.73
N ALA A 115 -2.21 5.65 -21.55
CA ALA A 115 -2.50 7.08 -21.41
C ALA A 115 -1.50 7.95 -22.18
N CYS A 116 -0.20 7.65 -22.11
CA CYS A 116 0.83 8.35 -22.89
C CYS A 116 0.60 8.18 -24.39
N GLY A 117 0.35 6.95 -24.86
CA GLY A 117 0.10 6.67 -26.27
C GLY A 117 -1.08 7.46 -26.85
N TYR A 118 -2.15 7.67 -26.07
CA TYR A 118 -3.26 8.54 -26.49
C TYR A 118 -2.89 10.02 -26.56
N LEU A 119 -2.02 10.50 -25.67
CA LEU A 119 -1.69 11.93 -25.55
C LEU A 119 -0.52 12.36 -26.44
N ASP A 120 0.46 11.49 -26.68
CA ASP A 120 1.68 11.80 -27.43
C ASP A 120 1.36 12.30 -28.85
N GLY A 121 0.32 11.74 -29.48
CA GLY A 121 -0.16 12.20 -30.80
C GLY A 121 -0.68 13.64 -30.81
N TYR A 122 -1.26 14.10 -29.70
CA TYR A 122 -1.73 15.48 -29.54
C TYR A 122 -0.61 16.42 -29.06
N LEU A 123 0.36 15.90 -28.32
CA LEU A 123 1.45 16.67 -27.73
C LEU A 123 2.65 16.84 -28.67
N GLY A 124 2.79 15.97 -29.69
CA GLY A 124 3.91 15.97 -30.62
C GLY A 124 5.25 15.53 -30.00
N ARG A 125 5.19 14.95 -28.79
CA ARG A 125 6.35 14.47 -28.01
C ARG A 125 5.91 13.41 -26.99
N SER A 126 6.86 12.64 -26.48
CA SER A 126 6.64 11.65 -25.42
C SER A 126 6.29 12.33 -24.10
N LEU A 127 5.06 12.11 -23.62
CA LEU A 127 4.65 12.52 -22.27
C LEU A 127 5.42 11.75 -21.21
N LYS A 128 5.73 10.48 -21.47
CA LYS A 128 6.51 9.62 -20.56
C LYS A 128 7.87 10.22 -20.27
N ASP A 129 8.59 10.67 -21.30
CA ASP A 129 9.92 11.27 -21.15
C ASP A 129 9.83 12.56 -20.34
N VAL A 130 8.81 13.40 -20.60
CA VAL A 130 8.55 14.61 -19.82
C VAL A 130 8.29 14.30 -18.35
N VAL A 131 7.45 13.30 -18.05
CA VAL A 131 7.11 12.92 -16.67
C VAL A 131 8.33 12.35 -15.96
N PHE A 132 9.14 11.55 -16.64
CA PHE A 132 10.24 10.81 -16.04
C PHE A 132 11.52 11.64 -15.93
N GLU A 133 11.85 12.45 -16.92
CA GLU A 133 13.13 13.16 -17.04
C GLU A 133 12.98 14.67 -16.85
N GLY A 134 11.76 15.19 -16.97
CA GLY A 134 11.48 16.62 -16.96
C GLY A 134 11.50 17.21 -18.37
N ASP A 135 11.19 18.51 -18.47
CA ASP A 135 11.28 19.22 -19.73
C ASP A 135 12.75 19.63 -19.96
N PRO A 136 13.35 19.40 -21.15
CA PRO A 136 14.64 19.98 -21.48
C PRO A 136 14.51 21.50 -21.41
N VAL A 137 15.33 22.13 -20.57
CA VAL A 137 15.49 23.60 -20.54
C VAL A 137 16.11 24.13 -21.82
#